data_AF-A0A7J3IFF5-F1
#
_entry.id   AF-A0A7J3IFF5-F1
#
_cell.length_a   1.000
_cell.length_b   1.000
_cell.length_c   1.000
_cell.angle_alpha   90.00
_cell.angle_beta   90.00
_cell.angle_gamma   90.00
#
_symmetry.space_group_name_H-M   'P 1'
#
loop_
_entity.id
_entity.type
_entity.pdbx_description
1 polymer ?
#
loop_
_entity_poly.entity_id
_entity_poly.type
_entity_poly.pdbx_seq_one_letter_code
_entity_poly.pdbx_strand_id
1 'polypeptide(L)'
;MKGCAERVKSGIEQRDAAVSIGAKGAVTMIFKDNKIVIPGVSADLERDYPKAFKEIMRLMCPEDGDVIIVSSADTLAKAECGALAAAWSII
;
A
#
# COMPACT_ATOMS: atom_id res chain seq x y z
N MET A 1 -7.69 -0.90 1.76
CA MET A 1 -8.64 -0.12 2.58
C MET A 1 -9.51 0.70 1.66
N LYS A 2 -10.82 0.63 1.80
CA LYS A 2 -11.73 1.30 0.87
C LYS A 2 -11.88 2.79 1.18
N GLY A 3 -11.86 3.64 0.15
CA GLY A 3 -12.20 5.06 0.25
C GLY A 3 -11.34 5.90 1.22
N CYS A 4 -10.12 5.48 1.54
CA CYS A 4 -9.26 6.14 2.52
C CYS A 4 -8.08 6.90 1.89
N ALA A 5 -8.06 7.05 0.57
CA ALA A 5 -6.97 7.70 -0.19
C ALA A 5 -6.55 9.06 0.37
N GLU A 6 -7.51 9.91 0.73
CA GLU A 6 -7.24 11.29 1.19
C GLU A 6 -6.48 11.35 2.52
N ARG A 7 -6.47 10.26 3.29
CA ARG A 7 -5.76 10.18 4.58
C ARG A 7 -4.30 9.77 4.42
N VAL A 8 -3.93 9.25 3.25
CA VAL A 8 -2.54 8.87 2.93
C VAL A 8 -1.83 10.07 2.32
N LYS A 9 -0.79 10.56 3.02
CA LYS A 9 0.03 11.68 2.53
C LYS A 9 1.26 11.19 1.77
N SER A 10 2.19 10.56 2.48
CA SER A 10 3.48 10.14 1.93
C SER A 10 3.66 8.62 1.86
N GLY A 11 2.85 7.86 2.60
CA GLY A 11 3.06 6.42 2.77
C GLY A 11 4.16 6.07 3.78
N ILE A 12 4.97 7.04 4.21
CA ILE A 12 6.04 6.85 5.21
C ILE A 12 5.43 6.53 6.57
N GLU A 13 4.34 7.21 6.94
CA GLU A 13 3.66 6.98 8.22
C GLU A 13 3.18 5.53 8.35
N GLN A 14 2.66 4.96 7.27
CA GLN A 14 2.24 3.56 7.19
C GLN A 14 3.42 2.60 7.25
N ARG A 15 4.52 2.91 6.55
CA ARG A 15 5.75 2.11 6.60
C ARG A 15 6.33 2.07 8.01
N ASP A 16 6.44 3.22 8.66
CA ASP A 16 7.04 3.32 9.99
C ASP A 16 6.16 2.60 11.02
N ALA A 17 4.83 2.71 10.91
CA ALA A 17 3.89 1.91 11.72
C ALA A 17 4.08 0.40 11.51
N ALA A 18 4.19 -0.09 10.28
CA ALA A 18 4.43 -1.50 10.00
C ALA A 18 5.79 -1.98 10.55
N VAL A 19 6.85 -1.19 10.35
CA VAL A 19 8.21 -1.53 10.80
C VAL A 19 8.29 -1.56 12.33
N SER A 20 7.59 -0.66 13.01
CA SER A 20 7.58 -0.58 14.49
C SER A 20 7.14 -1.87 15.18
N ILE A 21 6.37 -2.71 14.50
CA ILE A 21 5.87 -3.99 15.01
C ILE A 21 6.55 -5.22 14.38
N GLY A 22 7.67 -5.00 13.68
CA GLY A 22 8.54 -6.07 13.19
C GLY A 22 8.35 -6.46 11.72
N ALA A 23 7.64 -5.68 10.92
CA ALA A 23 7.77 -5.78 9.46
C ALA A 23 9.15 -5.29 9.01
N LYS A 24 9.66 -5.84 7.91
CA LYS A 24 10.86 -5.30 7.23
C LYS A 24 10.55 -4.02 6.48
N GLY A 25 9.30 -3.86 6.04
CA GLY A 25 8.83 -2.66 5.37
C GLY A 25 7.35 -2.76 5.01
N ALA A 26 6.83 -1.65 4.53
CA ALA A 26 5.56 -1.60 3.84
C ALA A 26 5.59 -0.55 2.72
N VAL A 27 4.81 -0.80 1.68
CA VAL A 27 4.55 0.13 0.59
C VAL A 27 3.07 0.44 0.58
N THR A 28 2.74 1.72 0.56
CA THR A 28 1.36 2.22 0.52
C THR A 28 1.11 2.83 -0.85
N MET A 29 0.01 2.41 -1.48
CA MET A 29 -0.37 2.83 -2.82
C MET A 29 -1.82 3.28 -2.81
N ILE A 30 -2.17 4.18 -3.71
CA ILE A 30 -3.52 4.74 -3.84
C ILE A 30 -4.03 4.42 -5.24
N PHE A 31 -5.24 3.89 -5.34
CA PHE A 31 -5.94 3.78 -6.62
C PHE A 31 -6.73 5.07 -6.87
N LYS A 32 -6.34 5.83 -7.88
CA LYS A 32 -6.98 7.10 -8.25
C LYS A 32 -6.91 7.32 -9.76
N ASP A 33 -7.99 7.83 -10.35
CA ASP A 33 -8.10 8.15 -11.78
C ASP A 33 -7.75 6.94 -12.66
N ASN A 34 -8.19 5.75 -12.24
CA ASN A 34 -7.89 4.45 -12.86
C ASN A 34 -6.38 4.11 -12.92
N LYS A 35 -5.59 4.67 -11.98
CA LYS A 35 -4.15 4.44 -11.86
C LYS A 35 -3.79 4.04 -10.44
N ILE A 36 -2.73 3.25 -10.29
CA ILE A 36 -2.09 3.04 -9.00
C ILE A 36 -0.96 4.05 -8.85
N VAL A 37 -1.02 4.84 -7.79
CA VAL A 37 -0.04 5.87 -7.42
C VAL A 37 0.71 5.40 -6.17
N ILE A 38 2.04 5.49 -6.20
CA ILE A 38 2.89 5.36 -5.01
C ILE A 38 3.35 6.77 -4.62
N PRO A 39 2.83 7.36 -3.52
CA PRO A 39 3.21 8.72 -3.12
C PRO A 39 4.73 8.88 -3.03
N GLY A 40 5.28 9.89 -3.71
CA GLY A 40 6.72 10.18 -3.73
C GLY A 40 7.60 9.24 -4.56
N VAL A 41 7.04 8.17 -5.18
CA VAL A 41 7.81 7.18 -5.94
C VAL A 41 7.33 7.05 -7.38
N SER A 42 6.02 6.94 -7.61
CA SER A 42 5.46 6.75 -8.95
C SER A 42 4.05 7.32 -9.03
N ALA A 43 3.78 8.10 -10.09
CA ALA A 43 2.44 8.61 -10.38
C ALA A 43 1.63 7.66 -11.27
N ASP A 44 2.25 6.61 -11.83
CA ASP A 44 1.62 5.67 -12.74
C ASP A 44 2.34 4.31 -12.69
N LEU A 45 1.84 3.42 -11.82
CA LEU A 45 2.43 2.11 -11.63
C LEU A 45 2.35 1.22 -12.87
N GLU A 46 1.34 1.41 -13.73
CA GLU A 46 1.22 0.63 -14.96
C GLU A 46 2.39 0.92 -15.89
N ARG A 47 2.78 2.19 -16.01
CA ARG A 47 3.92 2.60 -16.82
C ARG A 47 5.26 2.22 -16.20
N ASP A 48 5.44 2.50 -14.91
CA ASP A 48 6.75 2.39 -14.26
C ASP A 48 7.04 0.96 -13.79
N TYR A 49 6.01 0.20 -13.38
CA TYR A 49 6.11 -1.17 -12.84
C TYR A 49 4.98 -2.08 -13.37
N PRO A 50 4.90 -2.34 -14.69
CA PRO A 50 3.76 -3.01 -15.33
C PRO A 50 3.44 -4.40 -14.78
N LYS A 51 4.46 -5.13 -14.31
CA LYS A 51 4.27 -6.45 -13.69
C LYS A 51 3.54 -6.36 -12.35
N ALA A 52 3.94 -5.41 -11.50
CA ALA A 52 3.31 -5.19 -10.21
C ALA A 52 1.86 -4.71 -10.38
N PHE A 53 1.63 -3.78 -11.31
CA PHE A 53 0.28 -3.31 -11.62
C PHE A 53 -0.67 -4.45 -12.01
N LYS A 54 -0.27 -5.32 -12.94
CA LYS A 54 -1.09 -6.46 -13.38
C LYS A 54 -1.43 -7.41 -12.23
N GLU A 55 -0.45 -7.72 -11.38
CA GLU A 55 -0.66 -8.59 -10.23
C GLU A 55 -1.63 -7.97 -9.21
N ILE A 56 -1.45 -6.69 -8.88
CA ILE A 56 -2.31 -5.99 -7.93
C ILE A 56 -3.75 -5.90 -8.45
N MET A 57 -3.93 -5.50 -9.71
CA MET A 57 -5.26 -5.41 -10.33
C MET A 57 -5.96 -6.76 -10.35
N ARG A 58 -5.25 -7.85 -10.65
CA ARG A 58 -5.80 -9.21 -10.66
C ARG A 58 -6.23 -9.68 -9.27
N LEU A 59 -5.45 -9.36 -8.24
CA LEU A 59 -5.66 -9.89 -6.89
C LEU A 59 -6.69 -9.09 -6.10
N MET A 60 -6.77 -7.77 -6.31
CA MET A 60 -7.53 -6.89 -5.43
C MET A 60 -8.70 -6.16 -6.10
N CYS A 61 -8.71 -6.01 -7.43
CA CYS A 61 -9.73 -5.25 -8.17
C CYS A 61 -10.13 -3.92 -7.48
N PRO A 62 -9.17 -3.03 -7.19
CA PRO A 62 -9.41 -1.81 -6.40
C PRO A 62 -10.35 -0.82 -7.10
N GLU A 63 -11.07 -0.04 -6.31
CA GLU A 63 -11.92 1.07 -6.78
C GLU A 63 -11.26 2.42 -6.49
N ASP A 64 -11.77 3.47 -7.15
CA ASP A 64 -11.25 4.83 -6.98
C ASP A 64 -11.34 5.28 -5.52
N GLY A 65 -10.22 5.77 -4.97
CA GLY A 65 -10.10 6.14 -3.57
C GLY A 65 -9.63 5.01 -2.64
N ASP A 66 -9.42 3.80 -3.15
CA ASP A 66 -8.89 2.69 -2.36
C ASP A 66 -7.39 2.83 -2.10
N VAL A 67 -6.96 2.37 -0.93
CA VAL A 67 -5.56 2.27 -0.52
C VAL A 67 -5.13 0.82 -0.52
N ILE A 68 -4.02 0.52 -1.18
CA ILE A 68 -3.42 -0.82 -1.22
C ILE A 68 -2.14 -0.78 -0.39
N ILE A 69 -2.00 -1.72 0.55
CA ILE A 69 -0.83 -1.82 1.43
C ILE A 69 -0.19 -3.18 1.18
N VAL A 70 1.12 -3.18 0.91
CA VAL A 70 1.92 -4.39 0.79
C VAL A 70 2.99 -4.33 1.87
N SER A 71 2.97 -5.27 2.82
CA SER A 71 3.98 -5.40 3.86
C SER A 71 4.85 -6.63 3.62
N SER A 72 6.12 -6.55 4.00
CA SER A 72 7.08 -7.64 3.93
C SER A 72 7.73 -7.87 5.28
N ALA A 73 8.02 -9.13 5.60
CA ALA A 73 8.72 -9.53 6.83
C ALA A 73 9.38 -10.89 6.66
N ASP A 74 10.15 -11.34 7.67
CA ASP A 74 10.75 -12.69 7.70
C ASP A 74 9.73 -13.80 7.88
N THR A 75 8.56 -13.50 8.44
CA THR A 75 7.48 -14.46 8.66
C THR A 75 6.16 -13.88 8.19
N LEU A 76 5.26 -14.75 7.72
CA LEU A 76 3.93 -14.35 7.26
C LEU A 76 3.17 -13.59 8.36
N ALA A 77 3.17 -14.10 9.59
CA ALA A 77 2.51 -13.45 10.73
C ALA A 77 3.00 -12.01 10.95
N LYS A 78 4.30 -11.74 10.83
CA LYS A 78 4.84 -10.37 10.97
C LYS A 78 4.46 -9.48 9.79
N ALA A 79 4.39 -10.02 8.58
CA ALA A 79 3.95 -9.27 7.41
C ALA A 79 2.46 -8.91 7.50
N GLU A 80 1.62 -9.84 7.96
CA GLU A 80 0.20 -9.61 8.21
C GLU A 80 -0.02 -8.56 9.30
N CYS A 81 0.63 -8.71 10.46
CA CYS A 81 0.57 -7.69 11.51
C CYS A 81 1.06 -6.34 10.98
N GLY A 82 2.17 -6.31 10.24
CA GLY A 82 2.72 -5.10 9.59
C GLY A 82 1.69 -4.39 8.71
N ALA A 83 1.01 -5.13 7.85
CA ALA A 83 -0.05 -4.60 7.00
C ALA A 83 -1.23 -4.05 7.83
N LEU A 84 -1.60 -4.71 8.92
CA LEU A 84 -2.67 -4.25 9.83
C LEU A 84 -2.27 -2.97 10.56
N ALA A 85 -1.03 -2.84 11.05
CA ALA A 85 -0.57 -1.61 11.70
C ALA A 85 -0.50 -0.43 10.72
N ALA A 86 -0.03 -0.67 9.50
CA ALA A 86 -0.08 0.32 8.43
C ALA A 86 -1.53 0.74 8.12
N ALA A 87 -2.46 -0.22 8.05
CA ALA A 87 -3.88 0.09 7.84
C ALA A 87 -4.45 0.91 9.03
N TRP A 88 -4.07 0.58 10.26
CA TRP A 88 -4.54 1.29 11.45
C TRP A 88 -4.06 2.74 11.50
N SER A 89 -2.86 3.04 10.98
CA SER A 89 -2.35 4.42 10.96
C SER A 89 -3.08 5.35 9.99
N ILE A 90 -3.99 4.81 9.17
CA ILE A 90 -4.84 5.56 8.25
C ILE A 90 -6.16 5.98 8.93
N ILE A 91 -6.52 5.37 10.07
CA ILE A 91 -7.79 5.62 10.79
C ILE A 91 -7.72 6.91 11.61
#